data_AF-A0A7K2ZSW1-F1
#
_entry.id   AF-A0A7K2ZSW1-F1
#
_cell.length_a   1.000
_cell.length_b   1.000
_cell.length_c   1.000
_cell.angle_alpha   90.00
_cell.angle_beta   90.00
_cell.angle_gamma   90.00
#
_symmetry.space_group_name_H-M   'P 1'
#
loop_
_entity.id
_entity.type
_entity.pdbx_description
1 polymer ?
#
loop_
_entity_poly.entity_id
_entity_poly.type
_entity_poly.pdbx_seq_one_letter_code
_entity_poly.pdbx_strand_id
1 'polypeptide(L)' 'MPTLILVRHGRSTANTAGVLAGRTPGVLLDERGTEQAAALPARLSALALAAAVTSPLER' A
#
# COMPACT_ATOMS: atom_id res chain seq x y z
N MET A 1 -13.61 18.26 12.16
CA MET A 1 -13.90 16.83 11.95
C MET A 1 -12.66 16.15 11.39
N PRO A 2 -12.25 14.97 11.87
CA PRO A 2 -11.13 14.25 11.29
C PRO A 2 -11.50 13.65 9.92
N THR A 3 -10.53 13.58 9.01
CA THR A 3 -10.65 12.89 7.72
C THR A 3 -9.75 11.65 7.77
N LEU A 4 -10.32 10.49 7.43
CA LEU A 4 -9.57 9.24 7.32
C LEU A 4 -9.44 8.86 5.84
N ILE A 5 -8.20 8.64 5.40
CA ILE A 5 -7.88 8.16 4.06
C ILE A 5 -7.54 6.69 4.17
N LEU A 6 -8.25 5.85 3.42
CA LEU A 6 -8.01 4.41 3.36
C LEU A 6 -7.31 4.07 2.05
N VAL A 7 -6.11 3.49 2.16
CA VAL A 7 -5.29 3.11 1.02
C VAL A 7 -4.96 1.62 1.13
N ARG A 8 -5.22 0.87 0.05
CA ARG A 8 -4.75 -0.51 -0.08
C ARG A 8 -3.29 -0.50 -0.49
N HIS A 9 -2.50 -1.48 -0.03
CA HIS A 9 -1.15 -1.72 -0.53
C HIS A 9 -1.12 -1.82 -2.07
N GLY A 10 0.03 -1.52 -2.67
CA GLY A 10 0.24 -1.70 -4.11
C GLY A 10 0.09 -3.15 -4.54
N ARG A 11 0.01 -3.40 -5.84
CA ARG A 11 -0.05 -4.76 -6.39
C ARG A 11 1.14 -5.61 -5.89
N SER A 12 0.86 -6.78 -5.35
CA SER A 12 1.89 -7.75 -4.94
C SER A 12 2.04 -8.90 -5.94
N THR A 13 3.15 -9.63 -5.85
CA THR A 13 3.38 -10.86 -6.62
C THR A 13 2.27 -11.89 -6.43
N ALA A 14 1.70 -11.99 -5.22
CA ALA A 14 0.57 -12.86 -4.94
C ALA A 14 -0.73 -12.41 -5.63
N ASN A 15 -0.94 -11.11 -5.85
CA ASN A 15 -2.11 -10.61 -6.56
C ASN A 15 -2.10 -11.05 -8.03
N THR A 16 -0.94 -11.03 -8.68
CA THR A 16 -0.79 -11.48 -10.06
C THR A 16 -0.76 -13.00 -10.20
N ALA A 17 -0.28 -13.71 -9.17
CA ALA A 17 -0.24 -15.18 -9.15
C ALA A 17 -1.59 -15.85 -8.81
N GLY A 18 -2.64 -15.07 -8.48
CA GLY A 18 -3.92 -15.64 -8.04
C GLY A 18 -3.85 -16.34 -6.68
N VAL A 19 -2.86 -15.99 -5.85
CA VAL A 19 -2.60 -16.62 -4.55
C VAL A 19 -3.22 -15.80 -3.42
N LEU A 20 -3.96 -16.46 -2.53
CA LEU A 20 -4.47 -15.84 -1.31
C LEU A 20 -3.34 -15.69 -0.27
N ALA A 21 -2.75 -14.49 -0.20
CA ALA A 21 -1.58 -14.24 0.63
C ALA A 21 -1.84 -14.12 2.14
N GLY A 22 -3.02 -13.65 2.59
CA GLY A 22 -3.31 -13.48 4.03
C GLY A 22 -2.19 -12.79 4.82
N ARG A 23 -1.60 -13.52 5.78
CA ARG A 23 -0.44 -13.10 6.61
C ARG A 23 0.89 -13.77 6.21
N THR A 24 0.97 -14.38 5.02
CA THR A 24 2.17 -15.04 4.52
C THR A 24 3.35 -14.04 4.46
N PRO A 25 4.49 -14.34 5.10
CA PRO A 25 5.70 -13.51 5.02
C PRO A 25 6.30 -13.44 3.62
N GLY A 26 7.08 -12.40 3.32
CA GLY A 26 7.81 -12.28 2.06
C GLY A 26 6.95 -11.97 0.83
N VAL A 27 5.67 -11.62 1.01
CA VAL A 27 4.79 -11.18 -0.08
C VAL A 27 5.01 -9.69 -0.31
N LEU A 28 5.88 -9.38 -1.27
CA LEU A 28 6.28 -8.02 -1.61
C LEU A 28 5.47 -7.45 -2.79
N LEU A 29 5.56 -6.12 -2.94
CA LEU A 29 5.09 -5.43 -4.14
C LEU A 29 5.83 -5.93 -5.36
N ASP A 30 5.13 -6.01 -6.49
CA ASP A 30 5.80 -6.16 -7.79
C ASP A 30 6.22 -4.78 -8.32
N GLU A 31 6.83 -4.73 -9.50
CA GLU A 31 7.28 -3.48 -10.13
C GLU A 31 6.14 -2.46 -10.25
N ARG A 32 4.96 -2.91 -10.70
CA ARG A 32 3.77 -2.06 -10.83
C ARG A 32 3.27 -1.59 -9.46
N GLY A 33 3.30 -2.45 -8.45
CA GLY A 33 2.95 -2.09 -7.08
C GLY A 33 3.88 -1.04 -6.50
N THR A 34 5.18 -1.14 -6.82
CA THR A 34 6.19 -0.17 -6.41
C THR A 34 5.94 1.20 -7.06
N GLU A 35 5.63 1.24 -8.36
CA GLU A 35 5.22 2.48 -9.04
C GLU A 35 3.93 3.09 -8.44
N GLN A 36 2.95 2.26 -8.11
CA GLN A 36 1.70 2.71 -7.47
C GLN A 36 1.99 3.38 -6.12
N ALA A 37 2.83 2.75 -5.29
CA ALA A 37 3.24 3.30 -4.01
C ALA A 37 4.04 4.60 -4.18
N ALA A 38 4.98 4.65 -5.15
CA ALA A 38 5.79 5.82 -5.43
C ALA A 38 4.97 7.03 -5.94
N ALA A 39 3.82 6.80 -6.59
CA ALA A 39 2.93 7.87 -7.05
C ALA A 39 2.05 8.47 -5.93
N LEU A 40 1.92 7.80 -4.78
CA LEU A 40 1.01 8.22 -3.71
C LEU A 40 1.39 9.57 -3.07
N PRO A 41 2.66 9.87 -2.74
CA PRO A 41 3.01 11.15 -2.11
C PRO A 41 2.59 12.36 -2.96
N ALA A 42 2.76 12.29 -4.27
CA ALA A 42 2.36 13.36 -5.19
C ALA A 42 0.84 13.63 -5.12
N ARG A 43 0.02 12.57 -4.96
CA ARG A 43 -1.45 12.69 -4.86
C ARG A 43 -1.90 13.26 -3.52
N LEU A 44 -1.12 13.04 -2.46
CA LEU A 44 -1.43 13.52 -1.12
C LEU A 44 -0.73 14.84 -0.78
N SER A 45 -0.01 15.43 -1.74
CA SER A 45 0.87 16.60 -1.52
C SER A 45 0.13 17.84 -1.03
N ALA A 46 -1.17 17.98 -1.31
CA ALA A 46 -1.99 19.09 -0.82
C ALA A 46 -2.51 18.91 0.62
N LEU A 47 -2.23 17.77 1.26
CA LEU A 47 -2.80 17.41 2.56
C LEU A 47 -1.74 17.42 3.66
N ALA A 48 -2.09 18.02 4.81
CA ALA A 48 -1.32 17.87 6.02
C ALA A 48 -1.68 16.55 6.72
N LEU A 49 -0.86 15.51 6.56
CA LEU A 49 -1.05 14.23 7.22
C LEU A 49 -0.57 14.29 8.67
N ALA A 50 -1.49 14.12 9.63
CA ALA A 50 -1.15 14.14 11.05
C ALA A 50 -0.58 12.81 11.56
N ALA A 51 -0.94 11.70 10.93
CA ALA A 51 -0.47 10.35 11.29
C ALA A 51 -0.57 9.40 10.09
N ALA A 52 0.30 8.39 10.08
CA ALA A 52 0.22 7.24 9.19
C ALA A 52 0.17 5.96 10.04
N VAL A 53 -0.75 5.06 9.71
CA VAL A 53 -0.90 3.77 10.38
C VAL A 53 -0.94 2.70 9.31
N THR A 54 -0.17 1.63 9.51
CA THR A 54 -0.08 0.51 8.58
C THR A 54 -0.30 -0.81 9.28
N SER A 55 -0.62 -1.83 8.49
CA SER A 55 -0.49 -3.22 8.92
C SER A 55 0.99 -3.55 9.21
N PRO A 56 1.31 -4.54 10.07
CA PRO A 56 2.67 -5.02 10.27
C PRO A 56 3.18 -5.93 9.12
N LEU A 57 2.55 -5.87 7.95
CA LEU A 57 2.92 -6.67 6.78
C LEU A 57 3.81 -5.83 5.86
N GLU A 58 4.74 -6.46 5.15
CA GLU A 58 5.77 -5.77 4.35
C GLU A 58 5.22 -5.02 3.12
N ARG A 59 4.06 -5.44 2.60
CA ARG A 59 3.36 -4.80 1.47
C ARG A 59 2.47 -3.64 1.92
#